data_AF-A0A963ZAB8-F1
#
_entry.id   AF-A0A963ZAB8-F1
#
_cell.length_a   1.000
_cell.length_b   1.000
_cell.length_c   1.000
_cell.angle_alpha   90.00
_cell.angle_beta   90.00
_cell.angle_gamma   90.00
#
_symmetry.space_group_name_H-M   'P 1'
#
loop_
_entity.id
_entity.type
_entity.pdbx_description
1 polymer ?
#
loop_
_entity_poly.entity_id
_entity_poly.type
_entity_poly.pdbx_seq_one_letter_code
_entity_poly.pdbx_strand_id
1 'polypeptide(L)'
;MKIFVKILLSVAFLAPIVNASEPDTFYPVWKHLSYSDKQQFIAGYLQALEDTREVLQITKEYVQSNPEKAIQSLDKVDKLYTSRGLSSSSIVKEIDQLYQKQENRNARFSLLVNSAQLNLLGDR
;
A
#
# COMPACT_ATOMS: atom_id res chain seq x y z
N MET A 1 -7.44 11.06 64.23
CA MET A 1 -7.72 12.47 63.88
C MET A 1 -7.07 12.77 62.53
N LYS A 2 -7.89 13.14 61.52
CA LYS A 2 -7.58 13.83 60.24
C LYS A 2 -6.77 13.03 59.17
N ILE A 3 -7.42 12.42 58.17
CA ILE A 3 -7.84 12.92 56.82
C ILE A 3 -6.67 12.86 55.80
N PHE A 4 -6.99 12.69 54.49
CA PHE A 4 -6.17 12.86 53.26
C PHE A 4 -5.64 11.54 52.66
N VAL A 5 -5.88 11.12 51.41
CA VAL A 5 -6.53 11.68 50.22
C VAL A 5 -7.03 10.51 49.35
N LYS A 6 -8.30 10.53 48.94
CA LYS A 6 -8.79 9.74 47.80
C LYS A 6 -8.31 10.40 46.51
N ILE A 7 -7.21 9.93 45.92
CA ILE A 7 -6.86 10.30 44.54
C ILE A 7 -7.50 9.25 43.63
N LEU A 8 -8.76 9.49 43.26
CA LEU A 8 -9.37 8.85 42.11
C LEU A 8 -8.66 9.42 40.87
N LEU A 9 -7.67 8.68 40.36
CA LEU A 9 -7.05 8.97 39.08
C LEU A 9 -8.01 8.51 37.98
N SER A 10 -8.95 9.38 37.62
CA SER A 10 -9.79 9.22 36.43
C SER A 10 -8.90 9.34 35.20
N VAL A 11 -8.32 8.22 34.76
CA VAL A 11 -7.68 8.11 33.45
C VAL A 11 -8.79 8.14 32.42
N ALA A 12 -9.19 9.36 32.02
CA ALA A 12 -10.00 9.58 30.85
C ALA A 12 -9.18 9.13 29.64
N PHE A 13 -9.48 7.93 29.14
CA PHE A 13 -9.05 7.46 27.84
C PHE A 13 -9.66 8.42 26.79
N LEU A 14 -8.92 9.47 26.45
CA LEU A 14 -9.14 10.22 25.22
C LEU A 14 -8.79 9.27 24.07
N ALA A 15 -9.73 8.39 23.71
CA ALA A 15 -9.68 7.74 22.43
C ALA A 15 -9.69 8.87 21.39
N PRO A 16 -8.66 9.00 20.54
CA PRO A 16 -8.75 9.92 19.43
C PRO A 16 -9.99 9.49 18.64
N ILE A 17 -10.97 10.39 18.57
CA ILE A 17 -12.06 10.27 17.61
C ILE A 17 -11.36 10.36 16.27
N VAL A 18 -11.02 9.21 15.71
CA VAL A 18 -10.63 9.09 14.31
C VAL A 18 -11.87 9.50 13.56
N ASN A 19 -11.96 10.80 13.23
CA ASN A 19 -12.83 11.30 12.19
C ASN A 19 -12.36 10.60 10.90
N ALA A 20 -12.86 9.40 10.67
CA ALA A 20 -12.93 8.83 9.35
C ALA A 20 -13.82 9.78 8.57
N SER A 21 -13.20 10.80 7.95
CA SER A 21 -13.84 11.59 6.91
C SER A 21 -14.49 10.58 5.98
N GLU A 22 -15.81 10.67 5.81
CA GLU A 22 -16.53 9.78 4.89
C GLU A 22 -15.77 9.80 3.56
N PRO A 23 -15.43 8.63 3.00
CA PRO A 23 -14.69 8.58 1.76
C PRO A 23 -15.44 9.40 0.72
N ASP A 24 -14.76 10.37 0.11
CA ASP A 24 -15.35 11.26 -0.89
C ASP A 24 -16.16 10.42 -1.89
N THR A 25 -17.45 10.75 -2.03
CA THR A 25 -18.31 9.98 -2.93
C THR A 25 -17.76 10.07 -4.36
N PHE A 26 -17.61 8.94 -5.06
CA PHE A 26 -17.13 8.92 -6.45
C PHE A 26 -18.21 9.35 -7.46
N TYR A 27 -19.46 9.48 -7.02
CA TYR A 27 -20.61 9.80 -7.86
C TYR A 27 -20.47 11.10 -8.68
N PRO A 28 -19.91 12.21 -8.15
CA PRO A 28 -19.68 13.42 -8.92
C PRO A 28 -18.78 13.19 -10.14
N VAL A 29 -17.79 12.29 -10.07
CA VAL A 29 -16.95 11.91 -11.21
C VAL A 29 -17.73 10.97 -12.14
N TRP A 30 -18.36 9.93 -11.59
CA TRP A 30 -19.08 8.90 -12.35
C TRP A 30 -20.15 9.46 -13.29
N LYS A 31 -20.92 10.46 -12.85
CA LYS A 31 -21.99 11.06 -13.68
C LYS A 31 -21.47 11.79 -14.93
N HIS A 32 -20.20 12.20 -14.93
CA HIS A 32 -19.57 12.90 -16.06
C HIS A 32 -18.84 11.96 -17.03
N LEU A 33 -18.70 10.67 -16.68
CA LEU A 33 -18.08 9.68 -17.56
C LEU A 33 -19.04 9.28 -18.69
N SER A 34 -18.50 9.16 -19.90
CA SER A 34 -19.21 8.53 -21.02
C SER A 34 -19.44 7.05 -20.74
N TYR A 35 -20.29 6.41 -21.56
CA TYR A 35 -20.52 4.96 -21.42
C TYR A 35 -19.24 4.15 -21.64
N SER A 36 -18.42 4.51 -22.63
CA SER A 36 -17.14 3.84 -22.89
C SER A 36 -16.15 4.00 -21.75
N ASP A 37 -16.07 5.20 -21.15
CA ASP A 37 -15.17 5.44 -20.01
C ASP A 37 -15.57 4.62 -18.80
N LYS A 38 -16.89 4.49 -18.55
CA LYS A 38 -17.42 3.62 -17.49
C LYS A 38 -17.05 2.17 -17.73
N GLN A 39 -17.16 1.68 -18.97
CA GLN A 39 -16.77 0.32 -19.32
C GLN A 39 -15.27 0.07 -19.07
N GLN A 40 -14.40 1.00 -19.49
CA GLN A 40 -12.96 0.91 -19.24
C GLN A 40 -12.63 0.94 -17.75
N PHE A 41 -13.27 1.83 -17.00
CA PHE A 41 -13.12 1.89 -15.54
C PHE A 41 -13.52 0.57 -14.87
N ILE A 42 -14.69 0.03 -15.20
CA ILE A 42 -15.16 -1.24 -14.65
C ILE A 42 -14.27 -2.40 -15.08
N ALA A 43 -13.79 -2.42 -16.33
CA ALA A 43 -12.85 -3.45 -16.79
C ALA A 43 -11.54 -3.42 -15.98
N GLY A 44 -10.97 -2.24 -15.74
CA GLY A 44 -9.79 -2.08 -14.89
C GLY A 44 -10.05 -2.50 -13.44
N TYR A 45 -11.21 -2.16 -12.89
CA TYR A 45 -11.62 -2.58 -11.55
C TYR A 45 -11.75 -4.11 -11.44
N LEU A 46 -12.41 -4.75 -12.42
CA LEU A 46 -12.56 -6.20 -12.46
C LEU A 46 -11.20 -6.90 -12.59
N GLN A 47 -10.30 -6.39 -13.43
CA GLN A 47 -8.94 -6.92 -13.55
C GLN A 47 -8.19 -6.82 -12.22
N ALA A 48 -8.27 -5.68 -11.52
CA ALA A 48 -7.64 -5.52 -10.22
C ALA A 48 -8.18 -6.52 -9.17
N LEU A 49 -9.47 -6.87 -9.22
CA LEU A 49 -10.05 -7.91 -8.37
C LEU A 49 -9.49 -9.30 -8.70
N GLU A 50 -9.33 -9.63 -9.98
CA GLU A 50 -8.71 -10.90 -10.40
C GLU A 50 -7.25 -10.99 -9.97
N ASP A 51 -6.48 -9.94 -10.16
CA ASP A 51 -5.07 -9.86 -9.72
C ASP A 51 -4.99 -10.03 -8.19
N THR A 52 -5.89 -9.40 -7.44
CA THR A 52 -5.97 -9.54 -5.98
C THR A 52 -6.29 -10.98 -5.57
N ARG A 53 -7.19 -11.66 -6.29
CA ARG A 53 -7.54 -13.06 -6.05
C ARG A 53 -6.34 -13.98 -6.27
N GLU A 54 -5.55 -13.74 -7.32
CA GLU A 54 -4.33 -14.51 -7.60
C GLU A 54 -3.29 -14.33 -6.49
N VAL A 55 -3.04 -13.09 -6.05
CA VAL A 55 -2.13 -12.79 -4.95
C VAL A 55 -2.57 -13.47 -3.65
N LEU A 56 -3.87 -13.45 -3.34
CA LEU A 56 -4.42 -14.15 -2.17
C LEU A 56 -4.22 -15.66 -2.24
N GLN A 57 -4.39 -16.25 -3.43
CA GLN A 57 -4.18 -17.68 -3.63
C GLN A 57 -2.71 -18.06 -3.41
N ILE A 58 -1.77 -17.33 -4.01
CA ILE A 58 -0.32 -17.52 -3.81
C ILE A 58 0.03 -17.38 -2.32
N THR A 59 -0.52 -16.36 -1.66
CA THR A 59 -0.31 -16.12 -0.23
C THR A 59 -0.80 -17.30 0.62
N LYS A 60 -1.99 -17.80 0.32
CA LYS A 60 -2.57 -18.96 1.00
C LYS A 60 -1.69 -20.19 0.86
N GLU A 61 -1.25 -20.51 -0.36
CA GLU A 61 -0.37 -21.64 -0.65
C GLU A 61 0.98 -21.52 0.08
N TYR A 62 1.55 -20.31 0.11
CA TYR A 62 2.78 -20.03 0.83
C TYR A 62 2.64 -20.28 2.34
N VAL A 63 1.58 -19.73 2.96
CA VAL A 63 1.31 -19.89 4.40
C VAL A 63 1.08 -21.35 4.75
N GLN A 64 0.34 -22.09 3.91
CA GLN A 64 0.12 -23.53 4.10
C GLN A 64 1.41 -24.34 4.02
N SER A 65 2.32 -23.97 3.12
CA SER A 65 3.58 -24.69 2.90
C SER A 65 4.70 -24.31 3.87
N ASN A 66 4.63 -23.12 4.48
CA ASN A 66 5.68 -22.56 5.35
C ASN A 66 5.09 -21.88 6.61
N PRO A 67 4.29 -22.59 7.42
CA PRO A 67 3.54 -21.99 8.52
C PRO A 67 4.42 -21.28 9.55
N GLU A 68 5.62 -21.79 9.81
CA GLU A 68 6.56 -21.22 10.79
C GLU A 68 7.24 -19.94 10.33
N LYS A 69 7.31 -19.70 9.01
CA LYS A 69 7.92 -18.50 8.41
C LYS A 69 6.89 -17.50 7.87
N ALA A 70 5.61 -17.87 7.87
CA ALA A 70 4.52 -17.10 7.28
C ALA A 70 4.51 -15.65 7.78
N ILE A 71 4.47 -15.44 9.10
CA ILE A 71 4.40 -14.10 9.71
C ILE A 71 5.63 -13.26 9.34
N GLN A 72 6.84 -13.79 9.53
CA GLN A 72 8.07 -13.05 9.20
C GLN A 72 8.14 -12.66 7.72
N SER A 73 7.62 -13.51 6.84
CA SER A 73 7.63 -13.26 5.40
C SER A 73 6.59 -12.22 5.00
N LEU A 74 5.38 -12.32 5.57
CA LEU A 74 4.33 -11.33 5.39
C LEU A 74 4.73 -9.97 5.95
N ASP A 75 5.45 -9.90 7.07
CA ASP A 75 6.01 -8.65 7.61
C ASP A 75 7.03 -8.00 6.68
N LYS A 76 7.85 -8.81 5.98
CA LYS A 76 8.78 -8.29 4.96
C LYS A 76 8.02 -7.71 3.77
N VAL A 77 6.97 -8.40 3.32
CA VAL A 77 6.10 -7.92 2.25
C VAL A 77 5.39 -6.64 2.70
N ASP A 78 4.80 -6.61 3.90
CA ASP A 78 4.16 -5.41 4.44
C ASP A 78 5.12 -4.23 4.44
N LYS A 79 6.36 -4.40 4.92
CA LYS A 79 7.38 -3.33 4.90
C LYS A 79 7.68 -2.76 3.50
N LEU A 80 7.56 -3.57 2.45
CA LEU A 80 7.70 -3.09 1.07
C LEU A 80 6.51 -2.24 0.62
N TYR A 81 5.32 -2.46 1.18
CA TYR A 81 4.11 -1.68 0.88
C TYR A 81 3.88 -0.51 1.86
N THR A 82 4.28 -0.66 3.12
CA THR A 82 4.27 0.38 4.15
C THR A 82 5.49 1.29 4.10
N SER A 83 6.30 1.21 3.04
CA SER A 83 7.25 2.26 2.64
C SER A 83 6.50 3.55 2.26
N ARG A 84 5.82 4.13 3.24
CA ARG A 84 5.14 5.42 3.18
C ARG A 84 6.19 6.46 2.82
N GLY A 85 5.97 7.14 1.70
CA GLY A 85 6.80 8.26 1.26
C GLY A 85 7.51 8.08 -0.08
N LEU A 86 7.28 6.98 -0.80
CA LEU A 86 7.60 6.95 -2.23
C LEU A 86 6.43 7.57 -3.00
N SER A 87 6.61 8.80 -3.48
CA SER A 87 5.65 9.39 -4.42
C SER A 87 5.81 8.73 -5.79
N SER A 88 4.72 8.64 -6.55
CA SER A 88 4.75 8.19 -7.95
C SER A 88 5.76 8.99 -8.76
N SER A 89 5.88 10.30 -8.50
CA SER A 89 6.87 11.17 -9.14
C SER A 89 8.32 10.75 -8.86
N SER A 90 8.66 10.37 -7.63
CA SER A 90 10.01 9.92 -7.27
C SER A 90 10.34 8.57 -7.91
N ILE A 91 9.39 7.64 -7.93
CA ILE A 91 9.57 6.34 -8.58
C ILE A 91 9.77 6.50 -10.10
N VAL A 92 8.95 7.32 -10.76
CA VAL A 92 9.07 7.57 -12.21
C VAL A 92 10.44 8.17 -12.54
N LYS A 93 10.88 9.19 -11.77
CA LYS A 93 12.19 9.82 -11.97
C LYS A 93 13.34 8.82 -11.84
N GLU A 94 13.28 7.92 -10.86
CA GLU A 94 14.29 6.89 -10.66
C GLU A 94 14.30 5.85 -11.80
N ILE A 95 13.13 5.44 -12.29
CA ILE A 95 13.01 4.54 -13.45
C ILE A 95 13.60 5.20 -14.71
N ASP A 96 13.32 6.47 -14.94
CA ASP A 96 13.88 7.21 -16.08
C ASP A 96 15.42 7.25 -16.01
N GLN A 97 15.98 7.46 -14.82
CA GLN A 97 17.44 7.41 -14.61
C GLN A 97 18.01 6.01 -14.85
N LEU A 98 17.32 4.96 -14.41
CA LEU A 98 17.75 3.59 -14.65
C LEU A 98 17.76 3.26 -16.15
N TYR A 99 16.77 3.70 -16.92
CA TYR A 99 16.73 3.49 -18.38
C TYR A 99 17.80 4.25 -19.17
N GLN A 100 18.35 5.33 -18.62
CA GLN A 100 19.47 6.05 -19.25
C GLN A 100 20.75 5.20 -19.30
N LYS A 101 20.89 4.22 -18.40
CA LYS A 101 22.03 3.29 -18.38
C LYS A 101 21.92 2.26 -19.51
N GLN A 102 23.00 2.03 -20.24
CA GLN A 102 22.99 1.19 -21.45
C GLN A 102 22.60 -0.26 -21.13
N GLU A 103 23.01 -0.76 -19.97
CA GLU A 103 22.73 -2.10 -19.46
C GLU A 103 21.25 -2.35 -19.15
N ASN A 104 20.46 -1.29 -18.92
CA ASN A 104 19.05 -1.40 -18.50
C ASN A 104 18.05 -1.18 -19.63
N ARG A 105 18.49 -0.82 -20.84
CA ARG A 105 17.59 -0.47 -21.96
C ARG A 105 16.62 -1.60 -22.35
N ASN A 106 17.02 -2.85 -22.09
CA ASN A 106 16.22 -4.05 -22.37
C ASN A 106 15.70 -4.73 -21.09
N ALA A 107 15.82 -4.09 -19.93
CA ALA A 107 15.33 -4.65 -18.68
C ALA A 107 13.80 -4.69 -18.65
N ARG A 108 13.24 -5.68 -17.95
CA ARG A 108 11.78 -5.75 -17.73
C ARG A 108 11.36 -4.60 -16.81
N PHE A 109 10.23 -3.97 -17.11
CA PHE A 109 9.72 -2.84 -16.30
C PHE A 109 9.59 -3.17 -14.82
N SER A 110 9.13 -4.38 -14.47
CA SER A 110 9.03 -4.84 -13.07
C SER A 110 10.38 -4.88 -12.34
N LEU A 111 11.46 -5.24 -13.05
CA LEU A 111 12.81 -5.20 -12.48
C LEU A 111 13.22 -3.76 -12.15
N LEU A 112 12.92 -2.82 -13.05
CA LEU A 112 13.26 -1.41 -12.87
C LEU A 112 12.44 -0.74 -11.77
N VAL A 113 11.15 -1.07 -11.65
CA VAL A 113 10.30 -0.61 -10.53
C VAL A 113 10.88 -1.09 -9.20
N ASN A 114 11.25 -2.38 -9.11
CA ASN A 114 11.84 -2.92 -7.89
C ASN A 114 13.20 -2.28 -7.57
N SER A 115 14.07 -2.11 -8.57
CA SER A 115 15.35 -1.41 -8.41
C SER A 115 15.16 0.04 -7.96
N ALA A 116 14.18 0.74 -8.54
CA ALA A 116 13.86 2.12 -8.16
C ALA A 116 13.36 2.21 -6.72
N GLN A 117 12.48 1.31 -6.29
CA GLN A 117 12.02 1.22 -4.92
C GLN A 117 13.19 0.97 -3.95
N LEU A 118 14.09 0.05 -4.28
CA LEU A 118 15.26 -0.26 -3.46
C LEU A 118 16.21 0.94 -3.34
N ASN A 119 16.51 1.64 -4.43
CA ASN A 119 17.35 2.84 -4.40
C ASN A 119 16.76 3.92 -3.47
N LEU A 120 15.46 4.19 -3.62
CA LEU A 120 14.78 5.22 -2.83
C LEU A 120 14.61 4.84 -1.35
N LEU A 121 14.67 3.55 -1.00
CA LEU A 121 14.61 3.06 0.37
C LEU A 121 15.99 2.90 1.03
N GLY A 122 17.04 2.69 0.24
CA GLY A 122 18.43 2.60 0.72
C GLY A 122 19.08 3.95 1.02
N ASP A 123 18.56 5.04 0.46
CA ASP A 123 19.03 6.41 0.70
C ASP A 123 18.49 7.06 1.99
N ARG A 124 17.87 6.27 2.88
CA ARG A 124 17.32 6.72 4.18
C ARG A 124 18.02 6.04 5.36
#